data_AF-R6DV52-F1
#
_entry.id   AF-R6DV52-F1
#
_cell.length_a   1.000
_cell.length_b   1.000
_cell.length_c   1.000
_cell.angle_alpha   90.00
_cell.angle_beta   90.00
_cell.angle_gamma   90.00
#
_symmetry.space_group_name_H-M   'P 1'
#
loop_
_entity.id
_entity.type
_entity.pdbx_description
1 polymer ?
#
loop_
_entity_poly.entity_id
_entity_poly.type
_entity_poly.pdbx_seq_one_letter_code
_entity_poly.pdbx_strand_id
1 'polypeptide(L)'
;MEINETEDSTENVLSRMENSLNALEQMSLDSINITDKLVNGISDLQKCIEELRESPQQDKELIYEMIVELLRELLETAFTVNNVSHELETEMVLQRDMVDNVRQIVDYLYGMQKNFEDPDCF
;
A
#
# COMPACT_ATOMS: atom_id res chain seq x y z
N MET A 1 -25.38 -24.42 -9.28
CA MET A 1 -25.26 -23.13 -8.57
C MET A 1 -26.45 -22.31 -9.00
N GLU A 2 -27.28 -21.89 -8.05
CA GLU A 2 -28.46 -21.08 -8.36
C GLU A 2 -28.05 -19.62 -8.65
N ILE A 3 -28.79 -18.91 -9.51
CA ILE A 3 -28.49 -17.53 -9.91
C ILE A 3 -28.36 -16.61 -8.69
N ASN A 4 -29.19 -16.81 -7.66
CA ASN A 4 -29.17 -16.05 -6.41
C ASN A 4 -27.86 -16.28 -5.61
N GLU A 5 -27.29 -17.48 -5.61
CA GLU A 5 -25.98 -17.75 -4.97
C GLU A 5 -24.84 -17.05 -5.71
N THR A 6 -25.03 -16.79 -7.00
CA THR A 6 -24.03 -16.15 -7.88
C THR A 6 -24.09 -14.63 -7.75
N GLU A 7 -25.29 -14.07 -7.59
CA GLU A 7 -25.52 -12.65 -7.28
C GLU A 7 -24.94 -12.26 -5.91
N ASP A 8 -25.26 -13.01 -4.85
CA ASP A 8 -24.69 -12.81 -3.51
C ASP A 8 -23.15 -12.96 -3.51
N SER A 9 -22.61 -13.89 -4.30
CA SER A 9 -21.16 -14.05 -4.45
C SER A 9 -20.51 -12.86 -5.17
N THR A 10 -21.21 -12.26 -6.13
CA THR A 10 -20.67 -11.14 -6.92
C THR A 10 -20.71 -9.83 -6.12
N GLU A 11 -21.78 -9.57 -5.39
CA GLU A 11 -21.89 -8.38 -4.51
C GLU A 11 -20.82 -8.41 -3.40
N ASN A 12 -20.56 -9.59 -2.82
CA ASN A 12 -19.48 -9.76 -1.85
C ASN A 12 -18.08 -9.51 -2.45
N VAL A 13 -17.82 -9.93 -3.68
CA VAL A 13 -16.56 -9.66 -4.38
C VAL A 13 -16.41 -8.16 -4.64
N LEU A 14 -17.47 -7.49 -5.12
CA LEU A 14 -17.46 -6.05 -5.37
C LEU A 14 -17.19 -5.25 -4.09
N SER A 15 -17.89 -5.56 -2.99
CA SER A 15 -17.67 -4.89 -1.71
C SER A 15 -16.23 -5.06 -1.21
N ARG A 16 -15.64 -6.25 -1.37
CA ARG A 16 -14.22 -6.49 -1.03
C ARG A 16 -13.28 -5.67 -1.92
N MET A 17 -13.57 -5.55 -3.22
CA MET A 17 -12.79 -4.74 -4.14
C MET A 17 -12.83 -3.25 -3.78
N GLU A 18 -14.00 -2.72 -3.41
CA GLU A 18 -14.14 -1.33 -2.96
C GLU A 18 -13.34 -1.06 -1.68
N ASN A 19 -13.41 -1.96 -0.70
CA ASN A 19 -12.65 -1.84 0.54
C ASN A 19 -11.14 -1.90 0.28
N SER A 20 -10.70 -2.83 -0.57
CA SER A 20 -9.30 -2.97 -1.00
C SER A 20 -8.79 -1.72 -1.72
N LEU A 21 -9.59 -1.15 -2.61
CA LEU A 21 -9.25 0.07 -3.33
C LEU A 21 -9.04 1.25 -2.36
N ASN A 22 -9.96 1.43 -1.42
CA ASN A 22 -9.86 2.49 -0.40
C ASN A 22 -8.60 2.30 0.46
N ALA A 23 -8.28 1.06 0.83
CA ALA A 23 -7.06 0.75 1.59
C ALA A 23 -5.80 1.09 0.79
N LEU A 24 -5.72 0.72 -0.49
CA LEU A 24 -4.61 1.08 -1.36
C LEU A 24 -4.47 2.60 -1.57
N GLU A 25 -5.58 3.33 -1.71
CA GLU A 25 -5.55 4.78 -1.86
C GLU A 25 -4.93 5.44 -0.62
N GLN A 26 -5.35 5.00 0.57
CA GLN A 26 -4.79 5.49 1.82
C GLN A 26 -3.29 5.14 1.93
N MET A 27 -2.90 3.90 1.66
CA MET A 27 -1.49 3.48 1.66
C MET A 27 -0.64 4.27 0.65
N SER A 28 -1.21 4.63 -0.50
CA SER A 28 -0.53 5.46 -1.50
C SER A 28 -0.27 6.87 -0.98
N LEU A 29 -1.26 7.49 -0.32
CA LEU A 29 -1.10 8.81 0.31
C LEU A 29 -0.08 8.76 1.44
N ASP A 30 -0.14 7.73 2.28
CA ASP A 30 0.80 7.54 3.38
C ASP A 30 2.22 7.33 2.85
N SER A 31 2.40 6.56 1.78
CA SER A 31 3.71 6.34 1.15
C SER A 31 4.35 7.64 0.67
N ILE A 32 3.56 8.57 0.10
CA ILE A 32 4.03 9.89 -0.31
C ILE A 32 4.48 10.70 0.92
N ASN A 33 3.61 10.80 1.92
CA ASN A 33 3.89 11.58 3.14
C ASN A 33 5.13 11.08 3.88
N ILE A 34 5.28 9.75 3.98
CA ILE A 34 6.42 9.12 4.65
C ILE A 34 7.70 9.36 3.85
N THR A 35 7.64 9.23 2.52
CA THR A 35 8.79 9.50 1.65
C THR A 35 9.24 10.95 1.75
N ASP A 36 8.31 11.90 1.75
CA ASP A 36 8.62 13.32 1.93
C ASP A 36 9.31 13.58 3.28
N LYS A 37 8.84 12.97 4.37
CA LYS A 37 9.48 13.07 5.69
C LYS A 37 10.90 12.50 5.69
N LEU A 38 11.13 11.35 5.05
CA LEU A 38 12.47 10.77 4.93
C LEU A 38 13.41 11.67 4.13
N VAL A 39 12.98 12.17 2.97
CA VAL A 39 13.79 13.03 2.11
C VAL A 39 14.16 14.32 2.85
N ASN A 40 13.19 14.96 3.50
CA ASN A 40 13.43 16.20 4.24
C ASN A 40 14.33 15.97 5.45
N GLY A 41 14.04 14.93 6.26
CA GLY A 41 14.85 14.62 7.44
C GLY A 41 16.29 14.25 7.09
N ILE A 42 16.53 13.52 6.00
CA ILE A 42 17.89 13.23 5.52
C ILE A 42 18.59 14.51 5.03
N SER A 43 17.88 15.39 4.32
CA SER A 43 18.42 16.68 3.87
C SER A 43 18.84 17.55 5.05
N ASP A 44 18.00 17.63 6.09
CA ASP A 44 18.33 18.40 7.29
C ASP A 44 19.47 17.78 8.10
N LEU A 45 19.52 16.44 8.19
CA LEU A 45 20.64 15.73 8.78
C LEU A 45 21.96 16.04 8.04
N GLN A 46 21.95 16.09 6.71
CA GLN A 46 23.12 16.47 5.92
C GLN A 46 23.58 17.89 6.24
N LYS A 47 22.67 18.85 6.33
CA LYS A 47 23.00 20.24 6.72
C LYS A 47 23.62 20.29 8.12
N CYS A 48 23.04 19.60 9.11
CA CYS A 48 23.61 19.54 10.46
C CYS A 48 25.02 18.95 10.46
N ILE A 49 25.29 17.92 9.64
CA ILE A 49 26.64 17.33 9.52
C ILE A 49 27.63 18.32 8.89
N GLU A 50 27.20 19.09 7.88
CA GLU A 50 28.02 20.15 7.27
C GLU A 50 28.31 21.27 8.28
N GLU A 51 27.30 21.74 9.01
CA GLU A 51 27.45 22.74 10.07
C GLU A 51 28.39 22.24 11.19
N LEU A 52 28.31 20.96 11.57
CA LEU A 52 29.19 20.35 12.57
C LEU A 52 30.67 20.37 12.15
N ARG A 53 30.93 20.23 10.85
CA ARG A 53 32.29 20.25 10.29
C ARG A 53 32.91 21.64 10.41
N GLU A 54 32.13 22.68 10.12
CA GLU A 54 32.58 24.07 10.08
C GLU A 54 32.50 24.77 11.46
N SER A 55 31.78 24.21 12.43
CA SER A 55 31.53 24.82 13.74
C SER A 55 32.70 24.75 14.73
N PRO A 56 32.89 25.77 15.60
CA PRO A 56 33.79 25.73 16.75
C PRO A 56 33.40 24.63 17.74
N GLN A 57 34.35 24.08 18.51
CA GLN A 57 34.12 22.98 19.48
C GLN A 57 33.00 23.25 20.50
N GLN A 58 32.71 24.51 20.80
CA GLN A 58 31.72 24.94 21.79
C GLN A 58 30.28 24.75 21.28
N ASP A 59 30.07 24.83 19.96
CA ASP A 59 28.74 24.75 19.33
C ASP A 59 28.41 23.32 18.85
N LYS A 60 29.40 22.41 18.86
CA LYS A 60 29.23 21.04 18.36
C LYS A 60 28.25 20.23 19.18
N GLU A 61 28.17 20.46 20.50
CA GLU A 61 27.27 19.70 21.37
C GLU A 61 25.80 19.90 20.97
N LEU A 62 25.41 21.15 20.70
CA LEU A 62 24.06 21.48 20.23
C LEU A 62 23.74 20.82 18.89
N ILE A 63 24.71 20.82 17.96
CA ILE A 63 24.53 20.19 16.64
C ILE A 63 24.44 18.66 16.78
N TYR A 64 25.20 18.06 17.71
CA TYR A 64 25.06 16.62 18.01
C TYR A 64 23.68 16.29 18.56
N GLU A 65 23.14 17.08 19.49
CA GLU A 65 21.79 16.89 20.02
C GLU A 65 20.74 16.96 18.88
N MET A 66 20.86 17.96 17.98
CA MET A 66 19.98 18.08 16.81
C MET A 66 20.07 16.85 15.89
N ILE A 67 21.29 16.36 15.62
CA ILE A 67 21.52 15.15 14.81
C ILE A 67 20.86 13.93 15.45
N VAL A 68 20.98 13.76 16.77
CA VAL A 68 20.39 12.63 17.49
C VAL A 68 18.87 12.64 17.40
N GLU A 69 18.24 13.82 17.57
CA GLU A 69 16.78 13.93 17.44
C GLU A 69 16.32 13.68 15.99
N LEU A 70 17.00 14.22 14.99
CA LEU A 70 16.70 13.94 13.57
C LEU A 70 16.82 12.44 13.24
N LEU A 71 17.85 11.77 13.77
CA LEU A 71 18.01 10.32 13.59
C LEU A 71 16.89 9.52 14.26
N ARG A 72 16.38 9.97 15.41
CA ARG A 72 15.23 9.35 16.08
C ARG A 72 13.97 9.50 15.23
N GLU A 73 13.69 10.69 14.73
CA GLU A 73 12.52 10.95 13.86
C GLU A 73 12.60 10.15 12.55
N LEU A 74 13.79 10.06 11.95
CA LEU A 74 14.02 9.23 10.76
C LEU A 74 13.80 7.74 11.05
N LEU A 75 14.22 7.25 12.22
CA LEU A 75 14.00 5.86 12.62
C LEU A 75 12.50 5.56 12.81
N GLU A 76 11.76 6.46 13.46
CA GLU A 76 10.29 6.33 13.61
C GLU A 76 9.59 6.33 12.25
N THR A 77 10.04 7.21 11.35
CA THR A 77 9.54 7.28 9.97
C THR A 77 9.84 5.97 9.21
N ALA A 78 11.04 5.40 9.39
CA ALA A 78 11.41 4.11 8.79
C ALA A 78 10.57 2.93 9.31
N PHE A 79 10.23 2.91 10.61
CA PHE A 79 9.28 1.92 11.15
C PHE A 79 7.90 2.06 10.51
N THR A 80 7.46 3.30 10.27
CA THR A 80 6.19 3.57 9.59
C THR A 80 6.21 3.03 8.15
N VAL A 81 7.28 3.28 7.38
CA VAL A 81 7.47 2.65 6.05
C VAL A 81 7.36 1.13 6.13
N ASN A 82 8.04 0.52 7.09
CA ASN A 82 8.07 -0.94 7.21
C ASN A 82 6.66 -1.50 7.46
N ASN A 83 5.87 -0.86 8.30
CA ASN A 83 4.51 -1.28 8.59
C ASN A 83 3.60 -1.14 7.35
N VAL A 84 3.63 0.02 6.68
CA VAL A 84 2.85 0.24 5.45
C VAL A 84 3.26 -0.76 4.36
N SER A 85 4.54 -1.13 4.27
CA SER A 85 5.01 -2.12 3.30
C SER A 85 4.44 -3.52 3.57
N HIS A 86 4.29 -3.92 4.83
CA HIS A 86 3.64 -5.18 5.20
C HIS A 86 2.13 -5.17 4.94
N GLU A 87 1.47 -4.05 5.21
CA GLU A 87 0.06 -3.87 4.90
C GLU A 87 -0.18 -3.94 3.38
N LEU A 88 0.69 -3.29 2.60
CA LEU A 88 0.64 -3.31 1.14
C LEU A 88 0.81 -4.73 0.58
N GLU A 89 1.75 -5.53 1.10
CA GLU A 89 1.90 -6.93 0.67
C GLU A 89 0.62 -7.74 0.96
N THR A 90 0.02 -7.51 2.13
CA THR A 90 -1.25 -8.17 2.50
C THR A 90 -2.36 -7.80 1.53
N GLU A 91 -2.48 -6.51 1.21
CA GLU A 91 -3.49 -6.01 0.26
C GLU A 91 -3.24 -6.55 -1.16
N MET A 92 -1.97 -6.64 -1.59
CA MET A 92 -1.62 -7.24 -2.89
C MET A 92 -2.04 -8.71 -2.99
N VAL A 93 -1.91 -9.48 -1.90
CA VAL A 93 -2.38 -10.88 -1.88
C VAL A 93 -3.90 -10.93 -2.02
N LEU A 94 -4.64 -10.10 -1.28
CA LEU A 94 -6.10 -10.01 -1.38
C LEU A 94 -6.55 -9.65 -2.79
N GLN A 95 -5.86 -8.73 -3.46
CA GLN A 95 -6.18 -8.37 -4.84
C GLN A 95 -5.97 -9.50 -5.83
N ARG A 96 -4.92 -10.31 -5.67
CA ARG A 96 -4.73 -11.50 -6.53
C ARG A 96 -5.89 -12.48 -6.38
N ASP A 97 -6.31 -12.75 -5.15
CA ASP A 97 -7.44 -13.63 -4.88
C ASP A 97 -8.75 -13.08 -5.47
N MET A 98 -8.98 -11.76 -5.37
CA MET A 98 -10.14 -11.12 -5.99
C MET A 98 -10.13 -11.22 -7.51
N VAL A 99 -8.96 -11.03 -8.16
CA VAL A 99 -8.83 -11.20 -9.61
C VAL A 99 -9.18 -12.62 -10.04
N ASP A 100 -8.75 -13.64 -9.29
CA ASP A 100 -9.09 -15.02 -9.58
C ASP A 100 -10.58 -15.31 -9.39
N ASN A 101 -11.22 -14.72 -8.39
CA ASN A 101 -12.68 -14.81 -8.21
C ASN A 101 -13.44 -14.15 -9.37
N VAL A 102 -13.02 -12.97 -9.81
CA VAL A 102 -13.61 -12.29 -10.96
C VAL A 102 -13.43 -13.13 -12.23
N ARG A 103 -12.26 -13.74 -12.44
CA ARG A 103 -12.03 -14.65 -13.57
C ARG A 103 -13.02 -15.81 -13.58
N GLN A 104 -13.24 -16.46 -12.44
CA GLN A 104 -14.20 -17.57 -12.32
C GLN A 104 -15.64 -17.13 -12.65
N ILE A 105 -16.06 -15.94 -12.18
CA ILE A 105 -17.37 -15.37 -12.51
C ILE A 105 -17.49 -15.13 -14.01
N VAL A 106 -16.46 -14.54 -14.63
CA VAL A 106 -16.43 -14.27 -16.07
C VAL A 106 -16.48 -15.57 -16.89
N ASP A 107 -15.68 -16.57 -16.54
CA ASP A 107 -15.67 -17.88 -17.21
C ASP A 107 -17.04 -18.57 -17.12
N TYR A 108 -17.72 -18.47 -15.97
CA TYR A 108 -19.07 -18.97 -15.79
C TYR A 108 -20.08 -18.27 -16.70
N LEU A 109 -20.04 -16.93 -16.78
CA LEU A 109 -20.93 -16.15 -17.64
C LEU A 109 -20.74 -16.51 -19.13
N TYR A 110 -19.50 -16.64 -19.59
CA TYR A 110 -19.21 -17.07 -20.97
C TYR A 110 -19.67 -18.51 -21.24
N GLY A 111 -19.49 -19.41 -20.27
CA GLY A 111 -19.99 -20.78 -20.35
C GLY A 111 -21.52 -20.84 -20.51
N MET A 112 -22.25 -20.00 -19.77
CA MET A 112 -23.70 -19.87 -19.92
C MET A 112 -24.09 -19.32 -21.29
N GLN A 113 -23.45 -18.23 -21.75
CA GLN A 113 -23.75 -17.64 -23.06
C GLN A 113 -23.62 -18.66 -24.20
N LYS A 114 -22.55 -19.48 -24.17
CA LYS A 114 -22.35 -20.53 -25.17
C LYS A 114 -23.46 -21.59 -25.18
N ASN A 115 -24.01 -21.93 -24.02
CA ASN A 115 -25.14 -22.85 -23.91
C ASN A 115 -26.47 -22.25 -24.42
N PHE A 116 -26.58 -20.91 -24.46
CA PHE A 116 -27.73 -20.22 -25.05
C PHE A 116 -27.64 -20.06 -26.57
N GLU A 117 -26.43 -20.04 -27.14
CA GLU A 117 -26.19 -19.90 -28.59
C GLU A 117 -26.29 -21.23 -29.37
N ASP A 118 -26.11 -22.39 -28.73
CA ASP A 118 -26.27 -23.73 -29.32
C ASP A 118 -27.17 -24.65 -28.45
N PRO A 119 -28.51 -24.56 -28.55
CA PRO A 119 -29.43 -25.37 -27.74
C PRO A 119 -29.53 -26.86 -28.18
N ASP A 120 -28.98 -27.24 -29.33
CA ASP A 120 -29.17 -28.56 -29.97
C ASP A 120 -27.95 -29.51 -29.87
N CYS A 121 -26.96 -29.24 -29.02
CA CYS A 121 -25.88 -30.20 -28.75
C CYS A 121 -26.21 -31.18 -27.61
N PHE A 122 -27.24 -32.02 -27.80
CA PHE A 122 -27.44 -33.30 -27.10
C PHE A 122 -28.10 -34.33 -28.03
#